data_AF-Q33CI9-F1
#
_entry.id   AF-Q33CI9-F1
#
_cell.length_a   1.000
_cell.length_b   1.000
_cell.length_c   1.000
_cell.angle_alpha   90.00
_cell.angle_beta   90.00
_cell.angle_gamma   90.00
#
_symmetry.space_group_name_H-M   'P 1'
#
loop_
_entity.id
_entity.type
_entity.pdbx_description
1 polymer ?
#
loop_
_entity_poly.entity_id
_entity_poly.type
_entity_poly.pdbx_seq_one_letter_code
_entity_poly.pdbx_strand_id
1 'polypeptide(L)' 'SCNVQDGHWVFYEEPNYRGRQYYLRPGEYRRYSDWGASSPKVGSFRRVRDLY' A
#
# COMPACT_ATOMS: atom_id res chain seq x y z
N SER A 1 0.57 -10.17 4.41
CA SER A 1 1.82 -9.48 4.77
C SER A 1 2.35 -8.75 3.55
N CYS A 2 3.28 -7.82 3.73
CA CYS A 2 4.00 -7.11 2.67
C CYS A 2 5.39 -6.73 3.19
N ASN A 3 6.41 -6.77 2.33
CA ASN A 3 7.72 -6.20 2.63
C ASN A 3 8.04 -5.16 1.54
N VAL A 4 8.14 -3.90 1.95
CA VAL A 4 8.52 -2.81 1.06
C VAL A 4 10.03 -2.64 1.16
N GLN A 5 10.77 -3.15 0.17
CA GLN A 5 12.23 -3.09 0.16
C GLN A 5 12.75 -1.67 -0.11
N ASP A 6 12.12 -0.95 -1.05
CA ASP A 6 12.54 0.39 -1.47
C ASP A 6 11.35 1.25 -1.93
N GLY A 7 11.52 2.56 -1.77
CA GLY A 7 10.57 3.57 -2.15
C GLY A 7 9.27 3.55 -1.35
N HIS A 8 8.37 4.45 -1.73
CA HIS A 8 7.06 4.57 -1.12
C HIS A 8 5.98 4.03 -2.06
N TRP A 9 4.94 3.45 -1.50
CA TRP A 9 3.87 2.80 -2.26
C TRP A 9 2.50 3.23 -1.73
N VAL A 10 1.50 3.19 -2.61
CA VAL A 10 0.09 3.33 -2.22
C VAL A 10 -0.66 2.09 -2.67
N PHE A 11 -1.30 1.40 -1.74
CA PHE A 11 -2.27 0.35 -2.01
C PHE A 11 -3.67 0.94 -2.12
N TYR A 12 -4.48 0.33 -2.97
CA TYR A 12 -5.86 0.67 -3.25
C TYR A 12 -6.74 -0.55 -3.04
N GLU A 13 -7.89 -0.38 -2.38
CA GLU A 13 -8.82 -1.49 -2.12
C GLU A 13 -9.51 -1.99 -3.40
N GLU A 14 -9.67 -1.13 -4.41
CA GLU A 14 -10.30 -1.46 -5.69
C GLU A 14 -9.29 -1.47 -6.86
N PRO A 15 -9.64 -2.13 -7.98
CA PRO A 15 -8.88 -2.01 -9.22
C PRO A 15 -8.80 -0.56 -9.73
N ASN A 16 -7.84 -0.28 -10.60
CA ASN A 16 -7.68 1.01 -11.28
C ASN A 16 -7.47 2.22 -10.34
N TYR A 17 -6.74 2.02 -9.23
CA TYR A 17 -6.38 3.05 -8.25
C TYR A 17 -7.59 3.73 -7.58
N ARG A 18 -8.61 2.94 -7.25
CA ARG A 18 -9.86 3.42 -6.62
C ARG A 18 -10.04 2.87 -5.20
N GLY A 19 -11.04 3.40 -4.51
CA GLY A 19 -11.38 3.00 -3.14
C GLY A 19 -10.40 3.55 -2.11
N ARG A 20 -10.36 2.90 -0.94
CA ARG A 20 -9.50 3.30 0.19
C ARG A 20 -8.02 3.17 -0.16
N GLN A 21 -7.23 4.12 0.33
CA GLN A 21 -5.80 4.23 0.06
C GLN A 21 -5.01 3.95 1.32
N TYR A 22 -3.93 3.18 1.18
CA TYR A 22 -3.01 2.87 2.26
C TYR A 22 -1.60 3.22 1.82
N TYR A 23 -0.92 4.09 2.57
CA TYR A 23 0.44 4.52 2.26
C TYR A 23 1.45 3.63 2.98
N LEU A 24 2.39 3.09 2.22
CA LEU A 24 3.42 2.19 2.72
C LEU A 24 4.79 2.83 2.55
N ARG A 25 5.55 2.82 3.65
CA ARG A 25 6.96 3.19 3.71
C ARG A 25 7.81 1.92 3.61
N PRO A 26 9.12 2.02 3.32
CA PRO A 26 10.02 0.89 3.44
C PRO A 26 9.90 0.22 4.82
N GLY A 27 9.78 -1.10 4.84
CA GLY A 27 9.59 -1.87 6.06
C GLY A 27 8.74 -3.13 5.90
N GLU A 28 8.70 -3.91 6.98
CA GLU A 28 7.93 -5.14 7.09
C GLU A 28 6.54 -4.90 7.68
N TYR A 29 5.52 -5.37 6.97
CA TYR A 29 4.12 -5.39 7.40
C TYR A 29 3.66 -6.84 7.51
N ARG A 30 3.54 -7.35 8.74
CA ARG A 30 3.23 -8.77 9.00
C ARG A 30 1.74 -9.07 8.78
N ARG A 31 0.87 -8.07 8.97
CA ARG A 31 -0.59 -8.17 8.83
C ARG A 31 -1.16 -6.92 8.16
N TYR A 32 -2.37 -7.04 7.60
CA TYR A 32 -3.00 -5.94 6.85
C TYR A 32 -3.35 -4.73 7.72
N SER A 33 -3.55 -4.95 9.02
CA SER A 33 -3.73 -3.86 9.98
C SER A 33 -2.45 -3.05 10.22
N ASP A 34 -1.27 -3.58 9.90
CA ASP A 34 -0.01 -2.84 10.07
C ASP A 34 0.10 -1.66 9.08
N TRP A 35 -0.53 -1.75 7.89
CA TRP A 35 -0.65 -0.62 6.95
C TRP A 35 -1.98 0.15 7.12
N GLY A 36 -2.72 -0.11 8.20
CA GLY A 36 -3.94 0.62 8.55
C GLY A 36 -5.21 0.15 7.84
N ALA A 37 -5.21 -1.01 7.17
CA ALA A 37 -6.42 -1.54 6.55
C ALA A 37 -7.28 -2.31 7.55
N SER A 38 -8.61 -2.20 7.40
CA SER A 38 -9.59 -3.00 8.14
C SER A 38 -9.85 -4.38 7.50
N SER A 39 -9.29 -4.61 6.31
CA SER A 39 -9.46 -5.82 5.50
C SER A 39 -8.16 -6.08 4.71
N PRO A 40 -7.81 -7.35 4.40
CA PRO A 40 -6.64 -7.66 3.56
C PRO A 40 -6.83 -7.33 2.07
N LYS A 41 -8.00 -6.81 1.65
CA LYS A 41 -8.32 -6.56 0.25
C LYS A 41 -7.42 -5.46 -0.36
N VAL A 42 -6.73 -5.80 -1.43
CA VAL A 42 -5.95 -4.88 -2.28
C VAL A 42 -6.29 -5.19 -3.73
N GLY A 43 -6.84 -4.22 -4.46
CA GLY A 43 -7.23 -4.35 -5.86
C GLY A 43 -6.24 -3.73 -6.85
N SER A 44 -5.45 -2.76 -6.42
CA SER A 44 -4.35 -2.20 -7.21
C SER A 44 -3.32 -1.49 -6.31
N PHE A 45 -2.14 -1.19 -6.85
CA PHE A 45 -1.07 -0.52 -6.12
C PHE A 45 -0.20 0.31 -7.07
N ARG A 46 0.38 1.42 -6.60
CA ARG A 46 1.33 2.22 -7.38
C ARG A 46 2.51 2.67 -6.54
N ARG A 47 3.67 2.77 -7.18
CA ARG A 47 4.85 3.42 -6.60
C ARG A 47 4.60 4.93 -6.54
N VAL A 48 4.87 5.53 -5.38
CA VAL A 48 4.94 6.98 -5.24
C VAL A 48 6.24 7.41 -5.92
N ARG A 49 6.09 8.26 -6.92
CA ARG A 49 7.22 8.96 -7.53
C ARG A 49 7.27 10.32 -6.87
N ASP A 50 8.33 10.60 -6.12
CA ASP A 50 8.63 11.98 -5.77
C ASP A 50 8.94 12.70 -7.08
N LEU A 51 8.14 13.73 -7.38
CA LEU A 51 8.29 14.57 -8.57
C LEU A 51 9.16 15.78 -8.25
N TYR A 52 10.28 15.61 -7.53
CA TYR A 52 11.29 16.66 -7.33
C TYR A 52 12.68 16.05 -7.14
#